data_AF-A0A9D7LSF9-F1
#
_entry.id   AF-A0A9D7LSF9-F1
#
_cell.length_a   1.000
_cell.length_b   1.000
_cell.length_c   1.000
_cell.angle_alpha   90.00
_cell.angle_beta   90.00
_cell.angle_gamma   90.00
#
_symmetry.space_group_name_H-M   'P 1'
#
loop_
_entity.id
_entity.type
_entity.pdbx_description
1 polymer ?
#
loop_
_entity_poly.entity_id
_entity_poly.type
_entity_poly.pdbx_seq_one_letter_code
_entity_poly.pdbx_strand_id
1 'polypeptide(L)'
;MADGDGTYDSTMAPLMIQRLIDEHLDMVVGTRRDVYENAHRIGHGFGNRLFNGIYRSLFGPLFNDIFSGYRVFSRRFVKSFPAVSSGFEIETEISVHASQLRLPIAEIPTNYGARQEGSDSKLRTYRDAIRIMFTFLILFKEIRPAHFFGVLAIGLSLAAIILATPLFVTYLETGLVPRFPYSYSGDRTCFVGGHVFGRWTILDSVARVVLSRNGCGM
;
A
#
# COMPACT_ATOMS: atom_id res chain seq x y z
N MET A 1 18.08 1.03 12.17
CA MET A 1 16.91 1.83 12.57
C MET A 1 16.15 1.03 13.61
N ALA A 2 15.72 1.68 14.68
CA ALA A 2 14.91 1.10 15.74
C ALA A 2 14.08 2.21 16.38
N ASP A 3 12.88 1.90 16.84
CA ASP A 3 12.07 2.88 17.57
C ASP A 3 12.69 3.12 18.95
N GLY A 4 12.72 4.39 19.37
CA GLY A 4 13.30 4.80 20.65
C GLY A 4 12.45 4.47 21.88
N ASP A 5 11.45 3.59 21.77
CA ASP A 5 10.52 3.24 22.85
C ASP A 5 10.97 2.03 23.68
N GLY A 6 12.15 1.45 23.36
CA GLY A 6 12.77 0.36 24.11
C GLY A 6 12.07 -0.99 23.95
N THR A 7 11.18 -1.15 22.96
CA THR A 7 10.41 -2.39 22.76
C THR A 7 11.17 -3.48 22.00
N TYR A 8 12.18 -3.11 21.22
CA TYR A 8 12.97 -4.05 20.44
C TYR A 8 14.15 -4.62 21.23
N ASP A 9 14.34 -5.93 21.09
CA ASP A 9 15.51 -6.63 21.62
C ASP A 9 16.78 -6.21 20.88
N SER A 10 17.60 -5.38 21.53
CA SER A 10 18.85 -4.87 20.97
C SER A 10 19.89 -5.97 20.73
N THR A 11 19.78 -7.11 21.42
CA THR A 11 20.70 -8.24 21.26
C THR A 11 20.55 -8.93 19.90
N MET A 12 19.45 -8.68 19.19
CA MET A 12 19.22 -9.19 17.84
C MET A 12 19.96 -8.40 16.75
N ALA A 13 20.47 -7.20 17.05
CA ALA A 13 21.09 -6.33 16.05
C ALA A 13 22.32 -6.97 15.38
N PRO A 14 23.27 -7.60 16.12
CA PRO A 14 24.41 -8.28 15.51
C PRO A 14 23.99 -9.41 14.57
N LEU A 15 22.98 -10.21 14.96
CA LEU A 15 22.44 -11.28 14.12
C LEU A 15 21.81 -10.74 12.83
N MET A 16 21.04 -9.65 12.91
CA MET A 16 20.44 -9.00 11.74
C MET A 16 21.51 -8.45 10.79
N ILE A 17 22.57 -7.83 11.34
CA ILE A 17 23.70 -7.32 10.54
C ILE A 17 24.45 -8.47 9.89
N GLN A 18 24.75 -9.53 10.64
CA GLN A 18 25.45 -10.70 10.13
C GLN A 18 24.67 -11.33 8.97
N ARG A 19 23.36 -11.55 9.15
CA ARG A 19 22.51 -12.08 8.09
C ARG A 19 22.50 -11.19 6.85
N LEU A 20 22.46 -9.87 7.02
CA LEU A 20 22.53 -8.92 5.91
C LEU A 20 23.81 -9.11 5.08
N ILE A 21 24.95 -9.29 5.76
CA ILE A 21 26.26 -9.47 5.13
C ILE A 21 26.34 -10.84 4.45
N ASP A 22 26.05 -11.91 5.19
CA ASP A 22 26.22 -13.29 4.73
C ASP A 22 25.31 -13.60 3.52
N GLU A 23 24.06 -13.14 3.56
CA GLU A 23 23.08 -13.36 2.50
C GLU A 23 23.08 -12.26 1.43
N HIS A 24 24.00 -11.29 1.51
CA HIS A 24 24.13 -10.18 0.55
C HIS A 24 22.82 -9.38 0.37
N LEU A 25 22.11 -9.14 1.47
CA LEU A 25 20.83 -8.46 1.49
C LEU A 25 21.00 -6.94 1.49
N ASP A 26 19.99 -6.23 1.01
CA ASP A 26 19.93 -4.76 1.11
C ASP A 26 19.17 -4.30 2.36
N MET A 27 18.30 -5.16 2.90
CA MET A 27 17.56 -4.86 4.13
C MET A 27 17.21 -6.13 4.91
N VAL A 28 17.32 -6.05 6.24
CA VAL A 28 16.80 -7.06 7.17
C VAL A 28 15.82 -6.39 8.11
N VAL A 29 14.63 -6.96 8.26
CA VAL A 29 13.57 -6.44 9.14
C VAL A 29 13.36 -7.39 10.32
N GLY A 30 13.36 -6.85 11.54
CA GLY A 30 13.01 -7.57 12.75
C GLY A 30 11.49 -7.60 12.86
N THR A 31 10.86 -8.75 12.66
CA THR A 31 9.41 -8.87 12.75
C THR A 31 8.99 -9.20 14.17
N ARG A 32 7.81 -8.74 14.55
CA ARG A 32 7.24 -9.03 15.88
C ARG A 32 6.71 -10.46 15.88
N ARG A 33 7.32 -11.34 16.70
CA ARG A 33 6.95 -12.76 16.79
C ARG A 33 5.50 -12.95 17.28
N ASP A 34 5.07 -12.13 18.24
CA ASP A 34 3.77 -12.26 18.93
C ASP A 34 2.71 -11.25 18.49
N VAL A 35 2.65 -10.88 17.22
CA VAL A 35 1.44 -10.20 16.69
C VAL A 35 0.20 -11.10 16.86
N TYR A 36 0.42 -12.41 16.99
CA TYR A 36 -0.63 -13.43 17.04
C TYR A 36 -0.98 -13.93 18.45
N GLU A 37 -0.02 -14.05 19.39
CA GLU A 37 -0.27 -14.63 20.72
C GLU A 37 -0.50 -13.59 21.83
N ASN A 38 0.18 -12.45 21.82
CA ASN A 38 0.00 -11.37 22.82
C ASN A 38 -1.04 -10.33 22.36
N ALA A 39 -2.11 -10.79 21.72
CA ALA A 39 -3.24 -10.02 21.23
C ALA A 39 -4.22 -9.62 22.35
N HIS A 40 -3.72 -9.12 23.49
CA HIS A 40 -4.59 -8.64 24.59
C HIS A 40 -5.35 -7.34 24.25
N ARG A 41 -5.27 -6.85 23.01
CA ARG A 41 -6.20 -5.85 22.44
C ARG A 41 -6.68 -6.33 21.07
N ILE A 42 -7.85 -6.97 21.06
CA ILE A 42 -8.57 -7.59 19.92
C ILE A 42 -8.63 -6.69 18.66
N GLY A 43 -8.50 -5.36 18.79
CA GLY A 43 -8.50 -4.42 17.65
C GLY A 43 -7.16 -4.21 16.91
N HIS A 44 -6.00 -4.29 17.58
CA HIS A 44 -4.71 -3.92 16.96
C HIS A 44 -4.14 -5.03 16.06
N GLY A 45 -4.27 -6.29 16.46
CA GLY A 45 -3.85 -7.42 15.64
C GLY A 45 -4.68 -7.56 14.36
N PHE A 46 -5.97 -7.20 14.40
CA PHE A 46 -6.84 -7.16 13.23
C PHE A 46 -6.44 -6.05 12.26
N GLY A 47 -6.25 -4.83 12.77
CA GLY A 47 -5.80 -3.69 11.95
C GLY A 47 -4.47 -3.97 11.25
N ASN A 48 -3.49 -4.53 11.97
CA ASN A 48 -2.19 -4.87 11.37
C ASN A 48 -2.35 -5.93 10.26
N ARG A 49 -3.15 -6.98 10.48
CA ARG A 49 -3.45 -7.99 9.45
C ARG A 49 -4.13 -7.38 8.22
N LEU A 50 -5.09 -6.47 8.42
CA LEU A 50 -5.79 -5.79 7.34
C LEU A 50 -4.81 -4.96 6.49
N PHE A 51 -4.00 -4.11 7.13
CA PHE A 51 -3.04 -3.26 6.41
C PHE A 51 -1.93 -4.05 5.74
N ASN A 52 -1.40 -5.10 6.38
CA ASN A 52 -0.45 -6.01 5.73
C ASN A 52 -1.08 -6.71 4.51
N GLY A 53 -2.34 -7.14 4.61
CA GLY A 53 -3.08 -7.71 3.48
C GLY A 53 -3.25 -6.74 2.31
N ILE A 54 -3.67 -5.51 2.61
CA ILE A 54 -3.80 -4.43 1.60
C ILE A 54 -2.45 -4.16 0.95
N TYR A 55 -1.40 -3.98 1.75
CA TYR A 55 -0.05 -3.76 1.25
C TYR A 55 0.39 -4.87 0.29
N ARG A 56 0.21 -6.14 0.69
CA ARG A 56 0.62 -7.27 -0.15
C ARG A 56 -0.12 -7.32 -1.48
N SER A 57 -1.41 -6.98 -1.47
CA SER A 57 -2.22 -6.87 -2.69
C SER A 57 -1.72 -5.75 -3.61
N LEU A 58 -1.38 -4.59 -3.05
CA LEU A 58 -0.97 -3.41 -3.81
C LEU A 58 0.49 -3.45 -4.30
N PHE A 59 1.41 -3.95 -3.47
CA PHE A 59 2.87 -3.82 -3.66
C PHE A 59 3.61 -5.16 -3.75
N GLY A 60 3.04 -6.25 -3.23
CA GLY A 60 3.59 -7.61 -3.30
C GLY A 60 3.93 -8.23 -1.93
N PRO A 61 4.27 -9.54 -1.89
CA PRO A 61 4.35 -10.32 -0.66
C PRO A 61 5.67 -10.18 0.13
N LEU A 62 6.50 -9.19 -0.18
CA LEU A 62 7.87 -9.08 0.35
C LEU A 62 7.94 -8.91 1.89
N PHE A 63 6.93 -8.30 2.51
CA PHE A 63 6.91 -8.06 3.95
C PHE A 63 5.73 -8.74 4.64
N ASN A 64 5.96 -9.27 5.84
CA ASN A 64 4.92 -9.78 6.73
C ASN A 64 4.51 -8.76 7.79
N ASP A 65 5.38 -7.83 8.17
CA ASP A 65 5.06 -6.76 9.14
C ASP A 65 5.56 -5.39 8.66
N ILE A 66 4.71 -4.67 7.92
CA ILE A 66 5.08 -3.40 7.28
C ILE A 66 5.39 -2.28 8.30
N PHE A 67 4.81 -2.34 9.49
CA PHE A 67 4.98 -1.31 10.52
C PHE A 67 6.11 -1.61 11.50
N SER A 68 6.93 -2.64 11.26
CA SER A 68 8.11 -2.84 12.09
C SER A 68 9.14 -1.74 11.82
N GLY A 69 9.49 -0.98 12.86
CA GLY A 69 10.55 0.04 12.85
C GLY A 69 11.96 -0.53 13.04
N TYR A 70 12.10 -1.83 13.31
CA TYR A 70 13.40 -2.45 13.56
C TYR A 70 14.02 -3.03 12.29
N ARG A 71 14.99 -2.30 11.72
CA ARG A 71 15.55 -2.58 10.39
C ARG A 71 17.03 -2.30 10.31
N VAL A 72 17.74 -3.16 9.57
CA VAL A 72 19.14 -2.99 9.18
C VAL A 72 19.19 -2.82 7.67
N PHE A 73 20.02 -1.91 7.18
CA PHE A 73 20.10 -1.54 5.76
C PHE A 73 21.54 -1.61 5.26
N SER A 74 21.71 -1.97 3.98
CA SER A 74 22.97 -1.79 3.29
C SER A 74 23.23 -0.30 3.00
N ARG A 75 24.51 0.07 2.85
CA ARG A 75 24.89 1.44 2.46
C ARG A 75 24.29 1.84 1.11
N ARG A 76 24.19 0.88 0.18
CA ARG A 76 23.59 1.10 -1.15
C ARG A 76 22.12 1.49 -1.01
N PHE A 77 21.35 0.76 -0.21
CA PHE A 77 19.95 1.06 0.04
C PHE A 77 19.75 2.47 0.62
N VAL A 78 20.52 2.81 1.66
CA VAL A 78 20.41 4.13 2.31
C VAL A 78 20.71 5.27 1.34
N LYS A 79 21.61 5.06 0.37
CA LYS A 79 21.95 6.06 -0.64
C LYS A 79 20.96 6.15 -1.80
N SER A 80 20.18 5.11 -2.05
CA SER A 80 19.14 5.13 -3.09
C SER A 80 17.80 5.65 -2.61
N PHE A 81 17.52 5.54 -1.31
CA PHE A 81 16.21 5.89 -0.75
C PHE A 81 16.03 7.42 -0.64
N PRO A 82 15.05 8.01 -1.35
CA PRO A 82 14.71 9.42 -1.18
C PRO A 82 13.84 9.57 0.08
N ALA A 83 14.43 10.06 1.17
CA ALA A 83 13.67 10.31 2.40
C ALA A 83 12.79 11.56 2.25
N VAL A 84 11.53 11.37 1.83
CA VAL A 84 10.56 12.46 1.63
C VAL A 84 9.57 12.56 2.80
N SER A 85 9.22 11.44 3.43
CA SER A 85 8.30 11.44 4.59
C SER A 85 8.95 11.71 5.94
N SER A 86 8.17 12.31 6.86
CA SER A 86 8.61 12.78 8.18
C SER A 86 7.92 12.09 9.37
N GLY A 87 7.06 11.09 9.15
CA GLY A 87 6.30 10.40 10.21
C GLY A 87 6.24 8.88 10.03
N PHE A 88 5.19 8.25 10.59
CA PHE A 88 4.87 6.79 10.52
C PHE A 88 4.75 6.22 9.09
N GLU A 89 4.84 7.09 8.10
CA GLU A 89 4.78 6.78 6.68
C GLU A 89 6.16 6.30 6.17
N ILE A 90 7.25 6.63 6.86
CA ILE A 90 8.61 6.31 6.41
C ILE A 90 8.88 4.81 6.37
N GLU A 91 8.35 4.04 7.34
CA GLU A 91 8.46 2.58 7.33
C GLU A 91 7.79 2.00 6.08
N THR A 92 6.62 2.53 5.73
CA THR A 92 5.89 2.11 4.54
C THR A 92 6.69 2.46 3.27
N GLU A 93 7.17 3.69 3.15
CA GLU A 93 7.95 4.13 1.99
C GLU A 93 9.19 3.28 1.77
N ILE A 94 9.92 2.95 2.84
CA ILE A 94 11.10 2.08 2.81
C ILE A 94 10.74 0.70 2.25
N SER A 95 9.68 0.08 2.76
CA SER A 95 9.22 -1.24 2.32
C SER A 95 8.75 -1.22 0.86
N VAL A 96 8.01 -0.18 0.49
CA VAL A 96 7.53 0.05 -0.86
C VAL A 96 8.70 0.25 -1.84
N HIS A 97 9.68 1.08 -1.49
CA HIS A 97 10.87 1.31 -2.31
C HIS A 97 11.67 0.03 -2.53
N ALA A 98 11.88 -0.75 -1.47
CA ALA A 98 12.52 -2.06 -1.56
C ALA A 98 11.74 -3.02 -2.48
N SER A 99 10.41 -2.96 -2.44
CA SER A 99 9.54 -3.79 -3.28
C SER A 99 9.56 -3.40 -4.76
N GLN A 100 9.61 -2.10 -5.05
CA GLN A 100 9.71 -1.61 -6.43
C GLN A 100 11.04 -2.02 -7.08
N LEU A 101 12.13 -1.89 -6.32
CA LEU A 101 13.48 -2.22 -6.78
C LEU A 101 13.77 -3.74 -6.71
N ARG A 102 12.83 -4.54 -6.21
CA ARG A 102 12.97 -6.00 -6.01
C ARG A 102 14.26 -6.36 -5.27
N LEU A 103 14.57 -5.60 -4.23
CA LEU A 103 15.82 -5.76 -3.49
C LEU A 103 15.79 -7.06 -2.68
N PRO A 104 16.96 -7.71 -2.48
CA PRO A 104 17.07 -8.86 -1.60
C PRO A 104 16.84 -8.42 -0.15
N ILE A 105 15.85 -9.03 0.50
CA ILE A 105 15.48 -8.75 1.88
C ILE A 105 15.26 -10.03 2.68
N ALA A 106 15.37 -9.93 4.00
CA ALA A 106 14.94 -11.00 4.91
C ALA A 106 14.21 -10.44 6.12
N GLU A 107 13.33 -11.27 6.70
CA GLU A 107 12.66 -10.99 7.96
C GLU A 107 13.14 -11.97 9.03
N ILE A 108 13.49 -11.46 10.21
CA ILE A 108 13.88 -12.27 11.37
C ILE A 108 12.85 -12.06 12.48
N PRO A 109 12.20 -13.11 13.00
CA PRO A 109 11.31 -12.96 14.14
C PRO A 109 12.13 -12.59 15.38
N THR A 110 11.80 -11.44 15.97
CA THR A 110 12.41 -10.92 17.20
C THR A 110 11.42 -10.95 18.34
N ASN A 111 11.91 -11.23 19.55
CA ASN A 111 11.09 -11.13 20.75
C ASN A 111 10.78 -9.66 20.99
N TYR A 112 9.49 -9.33 21.03
CA TYR A 112 9.03 -7.97 21.28
C TYR A 112 8.79 -7.84 22.78
N GLY A 113 9.55 -6.98 23.45
CA GLY A 113 9.40 -6.78 24.89
C GLY A 113 8.00 -6.25 25.21
N ALA A 114 7.40 -6.73 26.29
CA ALA A 114 6.19 -6.11 26.82
C ALA A 114 6.52 -4.64 27.15
N ARG A 115 5.83 -3.71 26.49
CA ARG A 115 5.91 -2.27 26.80
C ARG A 115 5.57 -2.10 28.28
N GLN A 116 6.31 -1.27 29.02
CA GLN A 116 5.99 -0.96 30.42
C GLN A 116 4.50 -0.57 30.54
N GLU A 117 3.80 -1.17 31.50
CA GLU A 117 2.37 -0.94 31.74
C GLU A 117 2.12 0.55 31.96
N GLY A 118 1.35 1.18 31.06
CA GLY A 118 1.01 2.60 31.14
C GLY A 118 1.27 3.43 29.88
N SER A 119 1.96 2.88 28.88
CA SER A 119 1.99 3.50 27.54
C SER A 119 0.74 3.07 26.77
N ASP A 120 -0.39 3.74 27.02
CA ASP A 120 -1.52 3.67 26.10
C ASP A 120 -1.02 3.94 24.68
N SER A 121 -1.19 2.95 23.80
CA SER A 121 -0.98 3.12 22.37
C SER A 121 -1.82 4.30 21.91
N LYS A 122 -1.18 5.46 21.78
CA LYS A 122 -1.76 6.77 21.42
C LYS A 122 -2.28 6.81 19.97
N LEU A 123 -2.59 5.67 19.37
CA LEU A 123 -3.20 5.62 18.06
C LEU A 123 -4.69 5.90 18.24
N ARG A 124 -5.13 7.04 17.71
CA ARG A 124 -6.56 7.35 17.56
C ARG A 124 -7.03 6.47 16.41
N THR A 125 -7.47 5.26 16.74
CA THR A 125 -7.62 4.09 15.85
C THR A 125 -8.19 4.39 14.46
N TYR A 126 -9.16 5.30 14.36
CA TYR A 126 -9.78 5.65 13.07
C TYR A 126 -9.04 6.73 12.29
N ARG A 127 -8.56 7.80 12.94
CA ARG A 127 -7.90 8.91 12.24
C ARG A 127 -6.56 8.44 11.67
N ASP A 128 -5.83 7.63 12.43
CA ASP A 128 -4.54 7.10 11.98
C ASP A 128 -4.74 6.02 10.90
N ALA A 129 -5.78 5.18 11.01
CA ALA A 129 -6.13 4.22 9.95
C ALA A 129 -6.49 4.92 8.62
N ILE A 130 -7.27 6.00 8.68
CA ILE A 130 -7.60 6.81 7.49
C ILE A 130 -6.33 7.42 6.89
N ARG A 131 -5.43 7.97 7.72
CA ARG A 131 -4.16 8.52 7.25
C ARG A 131 -3.33 7.46 6.53
N ILE A 132 -3.11 6.31 7.15
CA ILE A 132 -2.35 5.18 6.57
C ILE A 132 -2.97 4.74 5.24
N MET A 133 -4.30 4.64 5.18
CA MET A 133 -5.00 4.31 3.93
C MET A 133 -4.75 5.36 2.84
N PHE A 134 -4.82 6.65 3.16
CA PHE A 134 -4.49 7.71 2.22
C PHE A 134 -3.04 7.63 1.74
N THR A 135 -2.09 7.35 2.63
CA THR A 135 -0.68 7.12 2.25
C THR A 135 -0.56 5.95 1.28
N PHE A 136 -1.22 4.81 1.55
CA PHE A 136 -1.23 3.68 0.61
C PHE A 136 -1.83 4.04 -0.75
N LEU A 137 -2.90 4.84 -0.78
CA LEU A 137 -3.51 5.31 -2.03
C LEU A 137 -2.58 6.24 -2.82
N ILE A 138 -1.90 7.17 -2.15
CA ILE A 138 -0.94 8.08 -2.78
C ILE A 138 0.24 7.27 -3.34
N LEU A 139 0.82 6.38 -2.54
CA LEU A 139 1.91 5.50 -2.98
C LEU A 139 1.47 4.59 -4.13
N PHE A 140 0.29 3.99 -4.06
CA PHE A 140 -0.22 3.15 -5.14
C PHE A 140 -0.39 3.93 -6.45
N LYS A 141 -0.92 5.17 -6.37
CA LYS A 141 -1.02 6.08 -7.52
C LYS A 141 0.36 6.44 -8.09
N GLU A 142 1.35 6.72 -7.26
CA GLU A 142 2.69 7.13 -7.70
C GLU A 142 3.49 5.97 -8.31
N ILE A 143 3.27 4.76 -7.81
CA ILE A 143 4.11 3.59 -8.10
C ILE A 143 3.56 2.75 -9.22
N ARG A 144 2.24 2.57 -9.26
CA ARG A 144 1.55 1.85 -10.34
C ARG A 144 0.41 2.71 -10.88
N PRO A 145 0.72 3.87 -11.48
CA PRO A 145 -0.28 4.82 -11.95
C PRO A 145 -1.22 4.20 -12.98
N ALA A 146 -0.71 3.36 -13.88
CA ALA A 146 -1.54 2.61 -14.83
C ALA A 146 -2.57 1.74 -14.09
N HIS A 147 -2.16 0.83 -13.20
CA HIS A 147 -3.12 0.00 -12.46
C HIS A 147 -4.12 0.84 -11.65
N PHE A 148 -3.68 1.91 -10.99
CA PHE A 148 -4.53 2.80 -10.22
C PHE A 148 -5.66 3.41 -11.08
N PHE A 149 -5.30 4.08 -12.19
CA PHE A 149 -6.30 4.69 -13.07
C PHE A 149 -7.13 3.66 -13.83
N GLY A 150 -6.60 2.47 -14.11
CA GLY A 150 -7.33 1.37 -14.74
C GLY A 150 -8.47 0.84 -13.87
N VAL A 151 -8.18 0.54 -12.60
CA VAL A 151 -9.22 0.10 -11.63
C VAL A 151 -10.28 1.18 -11.44
N LEU A 152 -9.86 2.45 -11.34
CA LEU A 152 -10.78 3.58 -11.22
C LEU A 152 -11.66 3.75 -12.48
N ALA A 153 -11.09 3.60 -13.68
CA ALA A 153 -11.83 3.67 -14.94
C ALA A 153 -12.92 2.58 -14.99
N ILE A 154 -12.57 1.34 -14.67
CA ILE A 154 -13.52 0.22 -14.66
C ILE A 154 -14.66 0.49 -13.67
N GLY A 155 -14.32 0.94 -12.45
CA GLY A 155 -15.33 1.27 -11.44
C GLY A 155 -16.29 2.37 -11.89
N LEU A 156 -15.77 3.46 -12.48
CA LEU A 156 -16.58 4.55 -13.00
C LEU A 156 -17.45 4.11 -14.20
N SER A 157 -16.91 3.28 -15.09
CA SER A 157 -17.67 2.72 -16.22
C SER A 157 -18.82 1.82 -15.75
N LEU A 158 -18.59 0.97 -14.75
CA LEU A 158 -19.64 0.14 -14.16
C LEU A 158 -20.73 0.99 -13.48
N ALA A 159 -20.33 2.00 -12.71
CA ALA A 159 -21.27 2.93 -12.08
C ALA A 159 -22.11 3.69 -13.12
N ALA A 160 -21.47 4.15 -14.21
CA ALA A 160 -22.16 4.79 -15.31
C ALA A 160 -23.19 3.85 -15.97
N ILE A 161 -22.83 2.59 -16.21
CA ILE A 161 -23.75 1.58 -16.76
C ILE A 161 -24.95 1.38 -15.81
N ILE A 162 -24.72 1.19 -14.52
CA ILE A 162 -25.78 0.99 -13.52
C ILE A 162 -26.75 2.18 -13.48
N LEU A 163 -26.23 3.41 -13.52
CA LEU A 163 -27.04 4.62 -13.55
C LEU A 163 -27.80 4.79 -14.88
N ALA A 164 -27.22 4.37 -15.99
CA ALA A 164 -27.82 4.46 -17.32
C ALA A 164 -28.90 3.40 -17.57
N THR A 165 -28.79 2.21 -16.99
CA THR A 165 -29.76 1.09 -17.18
C THR A 165 -31.22 1.52 -16.99
N PRO A 166 -31.65 2.14 -15.87
CA PRO A 166 -33.05 2.50 -15.69
C PRO A 166 -33.52 3.57 -16.69
N LEU A 167 -32.64 4.49 -17.10
CA LEU A 167 -32.94 5.50 -18.12
C LEU A 167 -33.15 4.84 -19.49
N PHE A 168 -32.29 3.88 -19.84
CA PHE A 168 -32.37 3.15 -21.09
C PHE A 168 -33.65 2.31 -21.19
N VAL A 169 -34.02 1.61 -20.10
CA VAL A 169 -35.28 0.85 -20.02
C VAL A 169 -36.49 1.76 -20.19
N THR A 170 -36.55 2.88 -19.46
CA THR A 170 -37.67 3.83 -19.59
C THR A 170 -37.77 4.43 -20.99
N TYR A 171 -36.63 4.69 -21.64
CA TYR A 171 -36.61 5.20 -23.02
C TYR A 171 -37.15 4.16 -24.01
N LEU A 172 -36.78 2.87 -23.87
CA LEU A 172 -37.31 1.81 -24.73
C LEU A 172 -38.83 1.62 -24.56
N GLU A 173 -39.35 1.80 -23.35
CA GLU A 173 -40.78 1.65 -23.06
C GLU A 173 -41.63 2.85 -23.50
N THR A 174 -41.11 4.07 -23.36
CA THR A 174 -41.91 5.30 -23.47
C THR A 174 -41.45 6.27 -24.56
N GLY A 175 -40.25 6.09 -25.11
CA GLY A 175 -39.60 7.05 -26.01
C GLY A 175 -39.14 8.35 -25.32
N LEU A 176 -39.32 8.48 -24.01
CA LEU A 176 -39.04 9.70 -23.24
C LEU A 176 -37.93 9.48 -22.20
N VAL A 177 -37.27 10.58 -21.81
CA VAL A 177 -36.26 10.59 -20.74
C VAL A 177 -36.77 11.46 -19.57
N PRO A 178 -37.68 10.95 -18.73
CA PRO A 178 -38.37 11.76 -17.72
C PRO A 178 -37.50 12.09 -16.49
N ARG A 179 -36.40 11.36 -16.25
CA ARG A 179 -35.55 11.49 -15.05
C ARG A 179 -34.31 12.36 -15.29
N PHE A 180 -34.51 13.67 -15.41
CA PHE A 180 -33.45 14.66 -15.67
C PHE A 180 -32.27 14.64 -14.66
N PRO A 181 -32.45 14.44 -13.34
CA PRO A 181 -31.33 14.37 -12.40
C PRO A 181 -30.43 13.13 -12.59
N TYR A 182 -31.02 12.01 -13.03
CA TYR A 182 -30.29 10.77 -13.27
C TYR A 182 -29.50 10.83 -14.57
N SER A 183 -30.05 11.43 -15.65
CA SER A 183 -29.33 11.60 -16.91
C SER A 183 -28.10 12.50 -16.74
N TYR A 184 -28.25 13.62 -16.06
CA TYR A 184 -27.15 14.56 -15.81
C TYR A 184 -26.05 13.99 -14.88
N SER A 185 -26.41 13.09 -13.97
CA SER A 185 -25.44 12.41 -13.10
C SER A 185 -24.70 11.29 -13.83
N GLY A 186 -25.39 10.56 -14.72
CA GLY A 186 -24.80 9.57 -15.62
C GLY A 186 -23.78 10.21 -16.58
N ASP A 187 -24.15 11.28 -17.28
CA ASP A 187 -23.27 11.96 -18.25
C ASP A 187 -21.96 12.45 -17.62
N ARG A 188 -22.04 13.06 -16.43
CA ARG A 188 -20.85 13.51 -15.69
C ARG A 188 -19.97 12.34 -15.27
N THR A 189 -20.56 11.22 -14.89
CA THR A 189 -19.81 10.00 -14.52
C THR A 189 -19.09 9.40 -15.73
N CYS A 190 -19.76 9.35 -16.89
CA CYS A 190 -19.15 8.95 -18.16
C CYS A 190 -17.98 9.86 -18.56
N PHE A 191 -18.16 11.18 -18.44
CA PHE A 191 -17.15 12.16 -18.82
C PHE A 191 -15.89 12.04 -17.94
N VAL A 192 -16.07 11.95 -16.62
CA VAL A 192 -14.96 11.71 -15.68
C VAL A 192 -14.30 10.36 -15.95
N GLY A 193 -15.09 9.31 -16.19
CA GLY A 193 -14.59 7.98 -16.57
C GLY A 193 -13.72 8.00 -17.83
N GLY A 194 -14.13 8.74 -18.86
CA GLY A 194 -13.37 8.92 -20.10
C GLY A 194 -12.00 9.58 -19.87
N HIS A 195 -11.93 10.61 -19.03
CA HIS A 195 -10.65 11.24 -18.67
C HIS A 195 -9.73 10.31 -17.89
N VAL A 196 -10.27 9.52 -16.98
CA VAL A 196 -9.51 8.53 -16.21
C VAL A 196 -9.00 7.41 -17.14
N PHE A 197 -9.85 6.92 -18.05
CA PHE A 197 -9.48 5.92 -19.04
C PHE A 197 -8.38 6.43 -19.99
N GLY A 198 -8.47 7.68 -20.46
CA GLY A 198 -7.42 8.29 -21.27
C GLY A 198 -6.07 8.37 -20.55
N ARG A 199 -6.06 8.69 -19.24
CA ARG A 199 -4.83 8.64 -18.44
C ARG A 199 -4.30 7.21 -18.34
N TRP A 200 -5.19 6.24 -18.13
CA TRP A 200 -4.83 4.83 -18.06
C TRP A 200 -4.12 4.37 -19.35
N THR A 201 -4.71 4.59 -20.52
CA THR A 201 -4.13 4.13 -21.80
C THR A 201 -2.76 4.74 -22.08
N ILE A 202 -2.58 6.03 -21.76
CA ILE A 202 -1.28 6.71 -21.90
C ILE A 202 -0.25 6.07 -20.97
N LEU A 203 -0.58 5.92 -19.68
CA LEU A 203 0.33 5.37 -18.68
C LEU A 203 0.66 3.91 -18.93
N ASP A 204 -0.32 3.11 -19.35
CA ASP A 204 -0.17 1.70 -19.71
C ASP A 204 0.71 1.54 -20.96
N SER A 205 0.56 2.43 -21.95
CA SER A 205 1.43 2.46 -23.12
C SER A 205 2.88 2.81 -22.76
N VAL A 206 3.09 3.82 -21.90
CA VAL A 206 4.44 4.16 -21.40
C VAL A 206 5.04 3.01 -20.59
N ALA A 207 4.26 2.39 -19.70
CA ALA A 207 4.70 1.26 -18.88
C ALA A 207 5.16 0.08 -19.74
N ARG A 208 4.41 -0.28 -20.79
CA ARG A 208 4.80 -1.33 -21.74
C ARG A 208 6.12 -1.03 -22.45
N VAL A 209 6.35 0.22 -22.84
CA VAL A 209 7.61 0.64 -23.49
C VAL A 209 8.81 0.56 -22.54
N VAL A 210 8.63 0.90 -21.26
CA VAL A 210 9.70 0.77 -20.26
C VAL A 210 10.01 -0.70 -19.97
N LEU A 211 8.98 -1.55 -19.85
CA LEU A 211 9.16 -2.98 -19.60
C LEU A 211 9.85 -3.69 -20.77
N SER A 212 9.50 -3.34 -22.02
CA SER A 212 10.13 -3.92 -23.21
C SER A 212 11.60 -3.51 -23.35
N ARG A 213 11.97 -2.29 -22.93
CA ARG A 213 13.38 -1.83 -22.90
C ARG A 213 14.22 -2.51 -21.83
N ASN A 214 13.62 -2.89 -20.70
CA ASN A 214 14.32 -3.50 -19.57
C ASN A 214 14.34 -5.04 -19.63
N GLY A 215 13.89 -5.66 -20.73
CA GLY A 215 13.88 -7.12 -20.89
C GLY A 215 12.95 -7.87 -19.93
N CYS A 216 12.07 -7.17 -19.22
CA CYS A 216 11.05 -7.78 -18.36
C CYS A 216 9.87 -8.25 -19.23
N GLY A 217 9.96 -9.48 -19.73
CA GLY A 217 8.78 -10.21 -20.21
C GLY A 217 7.77 -10.45 -19.08
N MET A 218 6.48 -10.45 -19.43
CA MET A 218 5.38 -10.83 -18.54
C MET A 218 5.54 -12.24 -17.98
#